data_AF-A0A1M5DW67-F1
#
_entry.id   AF-A0A1M5DW67-F1
#
_cell.length_a   1.000
_cell.length_b   1.000
_cell.length_c   1.000
_cell.angle_alpha   90.00
_cell.angle_beta   90.00
_cell.angle_gamma   90.00
#
_symmetry.space_group_name_H-M   'P 1'
#
loop_
_entity.id
_entity.type
_entity.pdbx_description
1 polymer ?
#
loop_
_entity_poly.entity_id
_entity_poly.type
_entity_poly.pdbx_seq_one_letter_code
_entity_poly.pdbx_strand_id
1 'polypeptide(L)'
;MRKNIDIDELTLKKMKLISAHEKMSVKALIEKAVQLFVKSKEVEKYASLTDEEKEDIGLLVLMQEGEPTDTVPEEDILKILQE
;
A
#
# COMPACT_ATOMS: atom_id res chain seq x y z
N MET A 1 20.23 4.43 4.72
CA MET A 1 20.37 5.88 4.48
C MET A 1 19.99 6.63 5.75
N ARG A 2 20.74 7.66 6.16
CA ARG A 2 20.35 8.55 7.27
C ARG A 2 19.65 9.78 6.67
N LYS A 3 18.50 10.16 7.22
CA LYS A 3 17.79 11.40 6.87
C LYS A 3 17.76 12.31 8.09
N ASN A 4 18.16 13.57 7.92
CA ASN A 4 18.04 14.60 8.96
C ASN A 4 16.70 15.31 8.76
N ILE A 5 15.93 15.47 9.83
CA ILE A 5 14.60 16.10 9.80
C ILE A 5 14.61 17.21 10.84
N ASP A 6 14.35 18.43 10.41
CA ASP A 6 14.12 19.56 11.32
C ASP A 6 12.68 19.52 11.81
N ILE A 7 12.51 19.55 13.13
CA ILE A 7 11.22 19.50 13.82
C ILE A 7 11.19 20.64 14.83
N ASP A 8 10.03 21.29 14.96
CA ASP A 8 9.85 22.33 15.96
C ASP A 8 9.97 21.78 17.38
N GLU A 9 10.43 22.64 18.30
CA GLU A 9 10.73 22.23 19.68
C GLU A 9 9.49 21.71 20.43
N LEU A 10 8.31 22.24 20.10
CA LEU A 10 7.06 21.89 20.76
C LEU A 10 6.59 20.48 20.34
N THR A 11 6.70 20.15 19.06
CA THR A 11 6.46 18.80 18.53
C THR A 11 7.49 17.81 19.07
N LEU A 12 8.77 18.20 19.19
CA LEU A 12 9.80 17.34 19.78
C LEU A 12 9.47 17.00 21.26
N LYS A 13 9.00 17.97 22.05
CA LYS A 13 8.57 17.73 23.44
C LYS A 13 7.40 16.74 23.52
N LYS A 14 6.38 16.93 22.68
CA LYS A 14 5.22 16.01 22.60
C LYS A 14 5.66 14.59 22.20
N MET A 15 6.53 14.48 21.20
CA MET A 15 7.08 13.19 20.77
C MET A 15 7.85 12.46 21.87
N LYS A 16 8.68 13.17 22.63
CA LYS A 16 9.41 12.58 23.77
C LYS A 16 8.45 12.06 24.84
N LEU A 17 7.37 12.78 25.09
CA LEU A 17 6.34 12.36 26.04
C LEU A 17 5.62 11.09 25.57
N ILE A 18 5.22 11.04 24.30
CA ILE A 18 4.58 9.84 23.72
C ILE A 18 5.56 8.67 23.68
N SER A 19 6.82 8.91 23.32
CA SER A 19 7.91 7.93 23.32
C SER A 19 8.14 7.31 24.70
N ALA A 20 8.09 8.13 25.76
CA ALA A 20 8.16 7.66 27.14
C ALA A 20 6.93 6.83 27.53
N HIS A 21 5.74 7.23 27.10
CA HIS A 21 4.49 6.52 27.35
C HIS A 21 4.45 5.14 26.66
N GLU A 22 4.80 5.08 25.38
CA GLU A 22 4.83 3.85 24.58
C GLU A 22 6.10 3.00 24.81
N LYS A 23 7.00 3.43 25.72
CA LYS A 23 8.27 2.75 26.03
C LYS A 23 9.12 2.42 24.80
N MET A 24 9.18 3.33 23.85
CA MET A 24 9.95 3.18 22.61
C MET A 24 10.86 4.38 22.38
N SER A 25 11.91 4.23 21.58
CA SER A 25 12.77 5.36 21.23
C SER A 25 12.03 6.36 20.32
N VAL A 26 12.40 7.64 20.39
CA VAL A 26 11.87 8.69 19.49
C VAL A 26 12.06 8.29 18.03
N LYS A 27 13.19 7.64 17.69
CA LYS A 27 13.46 7.14 16.35
C LYS A 27 12.44 6.06 15.92
N ALA A 28 12.20 5.07 16.77
CA ALA A 28 11.24 4.00 16.47
C ALA A 28 9.81 4.54 16.32
N LEU A 29 9.47 5.57 17.12
CA LEU A 29 8.19 6.27 17.00
C LEU A 29 8.04 6.98 15.65
N ILE A 30 9.10 7.65 15.15
CA ILE A 30 9.12 8.27 13.81
C ILE A 30 8.95 7.21 12.73
N GLU A 31 9.71 6.12 12.80
CA GLU A 31 9.64 5.05 11.79
C GLU A 31 8.23 4.46 11.71
N LYS A 32 7.62 4.17 12.86
CA LYS A 32 6.23 3.70 12.96
C LYS A 32 5.24 4.72 12.39
N ALA A 33 5.39 6.00 12.72
CA ALA A 33 4.51 7.07 12.24
C ALA A 33 4.60 7.24 10.72
N VAL A 34 5.81 7.20 10.15
CA VAL A 34 6.02 7.30 8.70
C VAL A 34 5.42 6.10 7.98
N GLN A 35 5.62 4.87 8.49
CA GLN A 35 5.01 3.66 7.91
C GLN A 35 3.48 3.74 7.90
N LEU A 36 2.88 4.16 9.02
CA LEU A 36 1.44 4.36 9.13
C LEU A 36 0.93 5.41 8.14
N PHE A 37 1.64 6.54 8.01
CA PHE A 37 1.26 7.61 7.10
C PHE A 37 1.33 7.19 5.63
N VAL A 38 2.39 6.48 5.21
CA VAL A 38 2.50 5.98 3.83
C VAL A 38 1.37 5.00 3.55
N LYS A 39 1.16 4.03 4.44
CA LYS A 39 0.08 3.04 4.28
C LYS A 39 -1.30 3.68 4.23
N SER A 40 -1.57 4.67 5.09
CA SER A 40 -2.86 5.36 5.05
C SER A 40 -3.05 6.13 3.76
N LYS A 41 -1.99 6.77 3.23
CA LYS A 41 -2.05 7.50 1.96
C LYS A 41 -2.24 6.58 0.75
N GLU A 42 -1.65 5.40 0.77
CA GLU A 42 -1.90 4.38 -0.26
C GLU A 42 -3.36 3.95 -0.28
N VAL A 43 -3.95 3.70 0.89
CA VAL A 43 -5.37 3.36 1.02
C VAL A 43 -6.28 4.51 0.60
N GLU A 44 -5.99 5.75 1.03
CA GLU A 44 -6.73 6.95 0.61
C GLU A 44 -6.69 7.11 -0.92
N LYS A 45 -5.52 6.93 -1.52
CA LYS A 45 -5.36 7.00 -2.98
C LYS A 45 -6.21 5.96 -3.66
N TYR A 46 -6.17 4.71 -3.21
CA TYR A 46 -7.01 3.63 -3.76
C TYR A 46 -8.51 3.91 -3.58
N ALA A 47 -8.92 4.44 -2.43
CA ALA A 47 -10.30 4.81 -2.17
C ALA A 47 -10.78 5.99 -3.03
N SER A 48 -9.86 6.87 -3.45
CA SER A 48 -10.16 8.02 -4.30
C SER A 48 -10.29 7.69 -5.79
N LEU A 49 -9.94 6.46 -6.21
CA LEU A 49 -10.09 6.01 -7.59
C LEU A 49 -11.57 5.80 -7.95
N THR A 50 -11.91 6.08 -9.20
CA THR A 50 -13.20 5.70 -9.77
C THR A 50 -13.32 4.18 -9.86
N ASP A 51 -14.54 3.68 -10.07
CA ASP A 51 -14.75 2.23 -10.18
C ASP A 51 -14.09 1.66 -11.45
N GLU A 52 -14.09 2.40 -12.56
CA GLU A 52 -13.37 2.07 -13.80
C GLU A 52 -11.85 1.99 -13.57
N GLU A 53 -11.27 2.95 -12.87
CA GLU A 53 -9.83 2.93 -12.53
C GLU A 53 -9.45 1.75 -11.62
N LYS A 54 -10.36 1.30 -10.75
CA LYS A 54 -10.14 0.11 -9.92
C LYS A 54 -10.24 -1.17 -10.75
N GLU A 55 -11.16 -1.23 -11.70
CA GLU A 55 -11.29 -2.36 -12.64
C GLU A 55 -10.04 -2.49 -13.50
N ASP A 56 -9.51 -1.39 -14.04
CA ASP A 56 -8.26 -1.37 -14.82
C ASP A 56 -7.06 -1.89 -14.00
N ILE A 57 -6.94 -1.46 -12.74
CA ILE A 57 -5.90 -1.98 -11.84
C ILE A 57 -6.09 -3.48 -11.58
N GLY A 58 -7.35 -3.92 -11.39
CA GLY A 58 -7.68 -5.33 -11.24
C GLY A 58 -7.25 -6.15 -12.45
N LEU A 59 -7.53 -5.66 -13.66
CA LEU A 59 -7.11 -6.28 -14.91
C LEU A 59 -5.59 -6.36 -15.00
N LEU A 60 -4.87 -5.27 -14.68
CA LEU A 60 -3.41 -5.27 -14.68
C LEU A 60 -2.80 -6.28 -13.71
N VAL A 61 -3.40 -6.48 -12.53
CA VAL A 61 -2.96 -7.50 -11.56
C VAL A 61 -3.19 -8.90 -12.11
N LEU A 62 -4.36 -9.18 -12.71
CA LEU A 62 -4.63 -10.48 -13.34
C LEU A 62 -3.66 -10.79 -14.47
N MET A 63 -3.29 -9.78 -15.25
CA MET A 63 -2.29 -9.92 -16.31
C MET A 63 -0.87 -10.17 -15.78
N GLN A 64 -0.56 -9.75 -14.55
CA GLN A 64 0.74 -10.03 -13.91
C GLN A 64 0.81 -11.43 -13.31
N GLU A 65 -0.31 -11.98 -12.85
CA GLU A 65 -0.36 -13.34 -12.29
C GLU A 65 -0.47 -14.44 -13.36
N GLY A 66 -0.82 -14.09 -14.59
CA GLY A 66 -0.89 -15.04 -15.70
C GLY A 66 0.47 -15.56 -16.13
N GLU A 67 0.66 -16.88 -16.10
CA GLU A 67 1.83 -17.54 -16.69
C GLU A 67 1.68 -17.51 -18.22
N PRO A 68 2.55 -16.83 -19.00
CA PRO A 68 2.34 -16.60 -20.44
C PRO A 68 2.27 -17.88 -21.27
N THR A 69 2.78 -18.99 -20.72
CA THR A 69 2.87 -20.30 -21.37
C THR A 69 1.72 -21.22 -20.98
N ASP A 70 0.92 -20.87 -19.97
CA ASP A 70 -0.24 -21.65 -19.56
C ASP A 70 -1.42 -21.31 -20.48
N THR A 71 -1.50 -22.05 -21.59
CA THR A 71 -2.51 -21.86 -22.64
C THR A 71 -3.41 -23.08 -22.72
N VAL A 72 -4.69 -22.86 -23.00
CA VAL A 72 -5.69 -23.92 -23.21
C VAL A 72 -6.12 -23.98 -24.68
N PRO A 73 -6.54 -25.15 -25.19
CA PRO A 73 -7.09 -25.27 -26.54
C PRO A 73 -8.36 -24.43 -26.73
N GLU A 74 -8.51 -23.84 -27.92
CA GLU A 74 -9.67 -23.01 -28.28
C GLU A 74 -11.01 -23.74 -28.10
N GLU A 75 -11.04 -25.04 -28.41
CA GLU A 75 -12.23 -25.89 -28.28
C GLU A 75 -12.76 -25.95 -26.84
N ASP A 76 -11.89 -25.86 -25.84
CA ASP A 76 -12.30 -25.93 -24.44
C ASP A 76 -12.86 -24.59 -23.94
N ILE A 77 -12.37 -23.46 -24.47
CA ILE A 77 -12.98 -22.14 -24.24
C ILE A 77 -14.37 -22.06 -24.88
N LEU A 78 -14.51 -22.53 -26.12
CA LEU A 78 -15.77 -22.49 -26.87
C LEU A 78 -16.88 -23.33 -26.23
N LYS A 79 -16.53 -24.44 -25.56
CA LYS A 79 -17.51 -25.25 -24.79
C LYS A 79 -18.05 -24.49 -23.58
N ILE A 80 -17.20 -23.77 -22.86
CA ILE A 80 -17.60 -23.00 -21.66
C ILE A 80 -18.56 -21.86 -22.03
N LEU A 81 -18.36 -21.24 -23.19
CA LEU A 81 -19.20 -20.13 -23.68
C LEU A 81 -20.57 -20.57 -24.25
N GLN A 82 -20.80 -21.88 -24.39
CA GLN A 82 -22.05 -22.45 -24.93
C GLN A 82 -23.01 -22.98 -23.86
N GLU A 83 -22.67 -22.83 -22.56
CA GLU A 83 -23.58 -23.01 -21.42
C GLU A 83 -24.26 -21.70 -21.02
#